data_AF-A0A818ECL6-F1
#
_entry.id   AF-A0A818ECL6-F1
#
_cell.length_a   1.000
_cell.length_b   1.000
_cell.length_c   1.000
_cell.angle_alpha   90.00
_cell.angle_beta   90.00
_cell.angle_gamma   90.00
#
_symmetry.space_group_name_H-M   'P 1'
#
loop_
_entity.id
_entity.type
_entity.pdbx_description
1 polymer ?
#
loop_
_entity_poly.entity_id
_entity_poly.type
_entity_poly.pdbx_seq_one_letter_code
_entity_poly.pdbx_strand_id
1 'polypeptide(L)'
;TYKEVELYPGSRLNVIIGPNGSGKSSIVCAICLGLAGHPRVIGRAGNIGDYVKTGHEKGMIEIELFNAEKGSNWIINRTLHMHSASKWTLNGKQTTEAAIKELMKKLHIQVDNLCQFLPQEKVAEFTNM
;
A
#
# COMPACT_ATOMS: atom_id res chain seq x y z
N THR A 1 6.01 -14.12 -11.80
CA THR A 1 5.35 -13.24 -10.81
C THR A 1 3.91 -13.01 -11.21
N TYR A 2 3.00 -12.99 -10.24
CA TYR A 2 1.56 -12.86 -10.46
C TYR A 2 1.20 -11.62 -11.31
N LYS A 3 0.14 -11.74 -12.12
CA LYS A 3 -0.45 -10.60 -12.85
C LYS A 3 -1.48 -9.88 -12.01
N GLU A 4 -2.17 -10.64 -11.16
CA GLU A 4 -3.24 -10.20 -10.28
C GLU A 4 -3.19 -11.05 -9.02
N VAL A 5 -3.47 -10.42 -7.87
CA VAL A 5 -3.54 -11.05 -6.56
C VAL A 5 -4.60 -10.31 -5.77
N GLU A 6 -5.51 -11.05 -5.15
CA GLU A 6 -6.51 -10.55 -4.23
C GLU A 6 -6.38 -11.30 -2.90
N LEU A 7 -6.56 -10.58 -1.79
CA LEU A 7 -6.39 -11.10 -0.44
C LEU A 7 -7.53 -10.60 0.43
N TYR A 8 -8.07 -11.48 1.27
CA TYR A 8 -9.11 -11.15 2.26
C TYR A 8 -8.58 -11.43 3.66
N PRO A 9 -7.85 -10.48 4.28
CA PRO A 9 -7.34 -10.66 5.63
C PRO A 9 -8.48 -10.79 6.65
N GLY A 10 -8.31 -11.70 7.60
CA GLY A 10 -9.18 -11.80 8.78
C GLY A 10 -8.86 -10.72 9.82
N SER A 11 -9.67 -10.65 10.88
CA SER A 11 -9.36 -9.79 12.02
C SER A 11 -8.09 -10.26 12.76
N ARG A 12 -7.32 -9.31 13.29
CA ARG A 12 -6.08 -9.54 14.08
C ARG A 12 -4.92 -10.05 13.23
N LEU A 13 -4.51 -11.31 13.43
CA LEU A 13 -3.27 -11.85 12.90
C LEU A 13 -3.49 -12.50 11.54
N ASN A 14 -2.76 -12.02 10.54
CA ASN A 14 -2.67 -12.62 9.22
C ASN A 14 -1.21 -12.94 8.93
N VAL A 15 -0.96 -14.10 8.32
CA VAL A 15 0.41 -14.55 8.02
C VAL A 15 0.52 -14.85 6.54
N ILE A 16 1.44 -14.16 5.85
CA ILE A 16 1.71 -14.36 4.42
C ILE A 16 3.00 -15.17 4.29
N ILE A 17 2.88 -16.39 3.75
CA ILE A 17 4.00 -17.33 3.58
C ILE A 17 4.27 -17.64 2.11
N GLY A 18 5.51 -18.01 1.80
CA GLY A 18 5.89 -18.46 0.46
C GLY A 18 7.40 -18.37 0.20
N PRO A 19 7.89 -18.99 -0.89
CA PRO A 19 9.32 -18.98 -1.25
C PRO A 19 9.91 -17.59 -1.46
N ASN A 20 11.24 -17.49 -1.47
CA ASN A 20 11.92 -16.23 -1.83
C ASN A 20 11.58 -15.85 -3.28
N GLY A 21 11.36 -14.55 -3.51
CA GLY A 21 10.92 -14.05 -4.82
C GLY A 21 9.45 -14.28 -5.16
N SER A 22 8.65 -14.91 -4.27
CA SER A 22 7.22 -15.16 -4.53
C SER A 22 6.33 -13.91 -4.51
N GLY A 23 6.83 -12.77 -4.02
CA GLY A 23 6.10 -11.51 -3.97
C GLY A 23 5.52 -11.11 -2.60
N LYS A 24 5.89 -11.80 -1.51
CA LYS A 24 5.47 -11.44 -0.14
C LYS A 24 5.69 -9.96 0.19
N SER A 25 6.92 -9.47 0.00
CA SER A 25 7.27 -8.07 0.25
C SER A 25 6.58 -7.12 -0.74
N SER A 26 6.17 -7.60 -1.92
CA SER A 26 5.39 -6.80 -2.87
C SER A 26 3.99 -6.48 -2.34
N ILE A 27 3.37 -7.40 -1.58
CA ILE A 27 2.09 -7.14 -0.88
C ILE A 27 2.26 -6.03 0.16
N VAL A 28 3.32 -6.11 0.96
CA VAL A 28 3.67 -5.09 1.97
C VAL A 28 3.91 -3.71 1.31
N CYS A 29 4.63 -3.69 0.18
CA CYS A 29 4.80 -2.47 -0.62
C CYS A 29 3.47 -1.92 -1.13
N ALA A 30 2.59 -2.79 -1.63
CA ALA A 30 1.28 -2.40 -2.15
C ALA A 30 0.40 -1.78 -1.06
N ILE A 31 0.40 -2.36 0.16
CA ILE A 31 -0.31 -1.80 1.32
C ILE A 31 0.21 -0.38 1.62
N CYS A 32 1.53 -0.20 1.74
CA CYS A 32 2.11 1.11 2.01
C CYS A 32 1.74 2.14 0.94
N LEU A 33 1.93 1.80 -0.34
CA LEU A 33 1.62 2.71 -1.46
C LEU A 33 0.12 2.99 -1.59
N GLY A 34 -0.74 1.98 -1.40
CA GLY A 34 -2.19 2.14 -1.47
C GLY A 34 -2.75 3.01 -0.35
N LEU A 35 -2.10 3.03 0.82
CA LEU A 35 -2.45 3.87 1.96
C LEU A 35 -1.68 5.21 1.98
N ALA A 36 -1.28 5.69 0.80
CA ALA A 36 -0.57 6.96 0.59
C ALA A 36 0.78 7.11 1.32
N GLY A 37 1.43 5.98 1.65
CA GLY A 37 2.81 5.94 2.13
C GLY A 37 3.81 6.34 1.05
N HIS A 38 4.90 6.98 1.49
CA HIS A 38 5.96 7.44 0.59
C HIS A 38 6.92 6.28 0.25
N PRO A 39 7.40 6.13 -1.01
CA PRO A 39 8.35 5.07 -1.38
C PRO A 39 9.61 4.98 -0.50
N ARG A 40 10.07 6.12 0.04
CA ARG A 40 11.18 6.18 1.02
C ARG A 40 10.95 5.38 2.29
N VAL A 41 9.70 5.25 2.74
CA VAL A 41 9.34 4.42 3.90
C VAL A 41 9.67 2.96 3.61
N ILE A 42 9.30 2.48 2.41
CA ILE A 42 9.53 1.10 1.97
C ILE A 42 11.04 0.81 1.84
N GLY A 43 11.82 1.78 1.36
CA GLY A 43 13.27 1.67 1.22
C GLY A 43 13.74 0.89 -0.01
N ARG A 44 12.83 0.49 -0.90
CA ARG A 44 13.13 -0.41 -2.04
C ARG A 44 13.35 0.29 -3.37
N ALA A 45 12.54 1.30 -3.68
CA ALA A 45 12.64 2.08 -4.91
C ALA A 45 12.26 3.54 -4.65
N GLY A 46 12.86 4.46 -5.42
CA GLY A 46 12.69 5.90 -5.23
C GLY A 46 11.44 6.45 -5.88
N ASN A 47 11.02 5.90 -7.03
CA ASN A 47 9.89 6.38 -7.80
C ASN A 47 8.72 5.41 -7.73
N ILE A 48 7.49 5.95 -7.86
CA ILE A 48 6.26 5.15 -7.85
C ILE A 48 6.20 4.23 -9.09
N GLY A 49 6.67 4.71 -10.25
CA GLY A 49 6.68 3.94 -11.50
C GLY A 49 7.50 2.65 -11.42
N ASP A 50 8.51 2.60 -10.54
CA ASP A 50 9.37 1.43 -10.34
C ASP A 50 8.63 0.24 -9.69
N TYR A 51 7.45 0.49 -9.11
CA TYR A 51 6.57 -0.55 -8.55
C TYR A 51 5.60 -1.13 -9.59
N VAL A 52 5.56 -0.57 -10.81
CA VAL A 52 4.82 -1.16 -11.92
C VAL A 52 5.58 -2.39 -12.42
N LYS A 53 4.86 -3.49 -12.65
CA LYS A 53 5.44 -4.73 -13.16
C LYS A 53 6.16 -4.48 -14.49
N THR A 54 7.39 -4.96 -14.61
CA THR A 54 8.19 -4.84 -15.85
C THR A 54 7.40 -5.29 -17.08
N GLY A 55 7.52 -4.52 -18.16
CA GLY A 55 6.78 -4.76 -19.41
C GLY A 55 5.31 -4.33 -19.39
N HIS A 56 4.87 -3.60 -18.35
CA HIS A 56 3.52 -3.04 -18.26
C HIS A 56 3.60 -1.52 -18.03
N GLU A 57 2.64 -0.77 -18.58
CA GLU A 57 2.61 0.69 -18.47
C GLU A 57 1.98 1.18 -17.17
N LYS A 58 1.15 0.35 -16.53
CA LYS A 58 0.40 0.67 -15.31
C LYS A 58 0.14 -0.55 -14.43
N GLY A 59 -0.14 -0.29 -13.17
CA GLY A 59 -0.63 -1.26 -12.19
C GLY A 59 -1.68 -0.62 -11.28
N MET A 60 -2.48 -1.44 -10.60
CA MET A 60 -3.53 -0.96 -9.70
C MET A 60 -3.38 -1.58 -8.33
N ILE A 61 -3.65 -0.79 -7.30
CA ILE A 61 -3.76 -1.22 -5.92
C ILE A 61 -5.15 -0.81 -5.44
N GLU A 62 -5.94 -1.76 -4.99
CA GLU A 62 -7.21 -1.52 -4.30
C GLU A 62 -7.07 -1.99 -2.85
N ILE A 63 -7.50 -1.16 -1.90
CA ILE A 63 -7.55 -1.52 -0.49
C ILE A 63 -8.93 -1.14 0.04
N GLU A 64 -9.65 -2.15 0.49
CA GLU A 64 -10.89 -2.00 1.23
C GLU A 64 -10.61 -1.97 2.73
N LEU A 65 -10.97 -0.89 3.39
CA LEU A 65 -10.87 -0.74 4.84
C LEU A 65 -12.26 -0.85 5.46
N PHE A 66 -12.39 -1.79 6.39
CA PHE A 66 -13.61 -1.98 7.15
C PHE A 66 -14.01 -0.71 7.89
N ASN A 67 -15.25 -0.27 7.72
CA ASN A 67 -15.82 0.85 8.44
C ASN A 67 -16.65 0.34 9.62
N ALA A 68 -16.18 0.62 10.84
CA ALA A 68 -16.86 0.20 12.06
C ALA A 68 -18.12 1.04 12.37
N GLU A 69 -18.20 2.26 11.82
CA GLU A 69 -19.44 3.04 11.83
C GLU A 69 -20.40 2.44 10.80
N LYS A 70 -21.73 2.55 11.00
CA LYS A 70 -22.79 1.89 10.18
C LYS A 70 -22.83 2.31 8.68
N GLY A 71 -21.76 2.86 8.12
CA GLY A 71 -21.61 3.18 6.71
C GLY A 71 -20.90 2.08 5.92
N SER A 72 -20.80 2.29 4.62
CA SER A 72 -19.99 1.46 3.73
C SER A 72 -18.50 1.53 4.09
N ASN A 73 -17.77 0.46 3.75
CA ASN A 73 -16.31 0.41 3.81
C ASN A 73 -15.66 1.51 2.96
N TRP A 74 -14.42 1.83 3.28
CA TRP A 74 -13.61 2.75 2.48
C TRP A 74 -12.85 1.97 1.42
N ILE A 75 -13.18 2.18 0.14
CA ILE A 75 -12.51 1.54 -1.00
C ILE A 75 -11.54 2.55 -1.59
N ILE A 76 -10.25 2.35 -1.32
CA ILE A 76 -9.17 3.21 -1.81
C ILE A 76 -8.54 2.54 -3.03
N ASN A 77 -8.45 3.29 -4.11
CA ASN A 77 -7.88 2.82 -5.37
C ASN A 77 -6.74 3.75 -5.80
N ARG A 78 -5.57 3.16 -6.03
CA ARG A 78 -4.40 3.85 -6.58
C ARG A 78 -3.97 3.19 -7.88
N THR A 79 -4.08 3.91 -8.99
CA THR A 79 -3.50 3.48 -10.26
C THR A 79 -2.10 4.07 -10.40
N LEU A 80 -1.09 3.21 -10.47
CA LEU A 80 0.29 3.57 -10.71
C LEU A 80 0.55 3.59 -12.22
N HIS A 81 1.27 4.60 -12.69
CA HIS A 81 1.73 4.68 -14.08
C HIS A 81 3.25 4.69 -14.10
N MET A 82 3.86 4.03 -15.08
CA MET A 82 5.32 3.94 -15.19
C MET A 82 5.98 5.29 -15.46
N HIS A 83 5.32 6.15 -16.25
CA HIS A 83 5.89 7.41 -16.75
C HIS A 83 5.06 8.66 -16.40
N SER A 84 3.98 8.51 -15.62
CA SER A 84 3.09 9.63 -15.28
C SER A 84 2.61 9.54 -13.84
N ALA A 85 1.95 10.60 -13.38
CA ALA A 85 1.43 10.67 -12.02
C ALA A 85 0.40 9.57 -11.74
N SER A 86 0.43 9.04 -10.51
CA SER A 86 -0.58 8.07 -10.07
C SER A 86 -1.95 8.73 -9.91
N LYS A 87 -3.02 7.98 -10.20
CA LYS A 87 -4.40 8.43 -10.04
C LYS A 87 -5.04 7.79 -8.81
N TRP A 88 -5.92 8.54 -8.16
CA TRP A 88 -6.58 8.15 -6.93
C TRP A 88 -8.09 8.18 -7.07
N THR A 89 -8.77 7.16 -6.54
CA THR A 89 -10.20 7.20 -6.28
C THR A 89 -10.51 6.71 -4.86
N LEU A 90 -11.58 7.25 -4.28
CA LEU A 90 -12.13 6.84 -2.99
C LEU A 90 -13.63 6.57 -3.19
N ASN A 91 -14.06 5.35 -2.88
CA ASN A 91 -15.44 4.89 -3.09
C ASN A 91 -15.93 5.17 -4.53
N GLY A 92 -15.08 4.90 -5.52
CA GLY A 92 -15.35 5.08 -6.95
C GLY A 92 -15.26 6.53 -7.46
N LYS A 93 -15.06 7.53 -6.59
CA LYS A 93 -14.97 8.94 -6.99
C LYS A 93 -13.51 9.39 -7.07
N GLN A 94 -13.15 10.18 -8.09
CA GLN A 94 -11.81 10.77 -8.18
C GLN A 94 -11.49 11.61 -6.94
N THR A 95 -10.26 11.47 -6.46
CA THR A 95 -9.77 12.17 -5.27
C THR A 95 -8.28 12.50 -5.41
N THR A 96 -7.69 13.07 -4.36
CA THR A 96 -6.27 13.43 -4.30
C THR A 96 -5.53 12.59 -3.26
N GLU A 97 -4.21 12.48 -3.39
CA GLU A 97 -3.37 11.85 -2.36
C GLU A 97 -3.54 12.51 -0.99
N ALA A 98 -3.71 13.85 -0.95
CA ALA A 98 -3.92 14.59 0.29
C ALA A 98 -5.20 14.15 1.02
N ALA A 99 -6.30 13.92 0.29
CA ALA A 99 -7.54 13.42 0.87
C ALA A 99 -7.39 12.00 1.44
N ILE A 100 -6.61 11.13 0.77
CA ILE A 100 -6.30 9.80 1.31
C ILE A 100 -5.46 9.89 2.58
N LYS A 101 -4.47 10.80 2.64
CA LYS A 101 -3.67 11.04 3.85
C LYS A 101 -4.53 11.53 5.03
N GLU A 102 -5.47 12.43 4.78
CA GLU A 102 -6.41 12.87 5.81
C GLU A 102 -7.31 11.72 6.29
N LEU A 103 -7.75 10.83 5.39
CA LEU A 103 -8.47 9.62 5.78
C LEU A 103 -7.60 8.70 6.64
N MET A 104 -6.34 8.46 6.28
CA MET A 104 -5.42 7.63 7.07
C MET A 104 -5.23 8.20 8.48
N LYS A 105 -5.05 9.53 8.58
CA LYS A 105 -4.98 10.24 9.84
C LYS A 105 -6.25 10.07 10.68
N LYS A 106 -7.43 10.19 10.06
CA LYS A 106 -8.72 9.96 10.73
C LYS A 106 -8.87 8.53 11.24
N LEU A 107 -8.38 7.55 10.49
CA LEU A 107 -8.43 6.13 10.84
C LEU A 107 -7.28 5.67 11.75
N HIS A 108 -6.40 6.59 12.16
CA HIS A 108 -5.20 6.29 12.95
C HIS A 108 -4.24 5.27 12.31
N ILE A 109 -4.19 5.26 10.98
CA ILE A 109 -3.28 4.41 10.19
C ILE A 109 -2.03 5.22 9.85
N GLN A 110 -0.88 4.80 10.38
CA GLN A 110 0.39 5.51 10.24
C GLN A 110 1.42 4.62 9.53
N VAL A 111 1.40 4.61 8.20
CA VAL A 111 2.34 3.79 7.42
C VAL A 111 3.78 4.30 7.46
N ASP A 112 4.02 5.53 7.92
CA ASP A 112 5.34 6.13 8.15
C ASP A 112 5.88 5.89 9.57
N ASN A 113 5.07 5.35 10.47
CA ASN A 113 5.48 4.97 11.82
C ASN A 113 6.02 3.53 11.82
N LEU A 114 7.32 3.35 12.12
CA LEU A 114 7.96 2.03 12.11
C LEU A 114 7.34 1.04 13.10
N CYS A 115 6.67 1.51 14.15
CA CYS A 115 5.97 0.64 15.10
C CYS A 115 4.64 0.09 14.54
N GLN A 116 4.05 0.73 13.53
CA GLN A 116 2.84 0.26 12.84
C GLN A 116 3.14 -0.39 11.48
N PHE A 117 4.20 0.06 10.81
CA PHE A 117 4.64 -0.44 9.52
C PHE A 117 6.16 -0.58 9.50
N LEU A 118 6.64 -1.81 9.64
CA LEU A 118 8.07 -2.13 9.61
C LEU A 118 8.40 -2.87 8.29
N PRO A 119 8.88 -2.16 7.25
CA PRO A 119 9.30 -2.82 6.02
C PRO A 119 10.63 -3.53 6.22
N GLN A 120 10.83 -4.61 5.47
CA GLN A 120 12.00 -5.48 5.54
C GLN A 120 13.33 -4.71 5.47
N GLU A 121 13.43 -3.71 4.60
CA GLU A 121 14.64 -2.90 4.40
C GLU A 121 14.98 -1.99 5.60
N LYS A 122 14.00 -1.70 6.46
CA LYS A 122 14.14 -0.78 7.60
C LYS A 122 14.32 -1.48 8.95
N VAL A 123 14.32 -2.81 8.97
CA VAL A 123 14.49 -3.59 10.21
C VAL A 123 15.83 -3.27 10.90
N ALA A 124 16.91 -3.08 10.14
CA ALA A 124 18.22 -2.76 10.70
C ALA A 124 18.32 -1.31 11.23
N GLU A 125 17.50 -0.39 10.73
CA GLU A 125 17.46 0.99 11.23
C GLU A 125 16.71 1.07 12.57
N PHE A 126 15.73 0.19 12.78
CA PHE A 126 14.96 0.13 14.02
C PHE A 126 15.79 -0.23 15.25
N THR A 127 16.86 -1.02 15.10
CA THR A 127 17.74 -1.38 16.21
C THR A 127 18.72 -0.27 16.62
N ASN A 128 18.79 0.81 15.84
CA ASN A 128 19.69 1.95 16.08
C ASN A 128 18.93 3.20 16.58
N MET A 129 17.65 3.06 16.97
CA MET A 129 16.83 4.13 17.58
C MET A 129 16.92 4.16 19.10
#